data_AF-A0A7W4ZZG8-F1
#
_entry.id   AF-A0A7W4ZZG8-F1
#
_cell.length_a   1.000
_cell.length_b   1.000
_cell.length_c   1.000
_cell.angle_alpha   90.00
_cell.angle_beta   90.00
_cell.angle_gamma   90.00
#
_symmetry.space_group_name_H-M   'P 1'
#
loop_
_entity.id
_entity.type
_entity.pdbx_description
1 polymer ?
#
loop_
_entity_poly.entity_id
_entity_poly.type
_entity_poly.pdbx_seq_one_letter_code
_entity_poly.pdbx_strand_id
1 'polypeptide(L)'
;MARFTPEELEAARDRVVPDVVADGLRVLFCGINPGLMTAATGHHFARPGNRFWPVLHRSGFTPRLLKPSEQQELLSYGLGITNVVARPTARADELSAEEYREGGRLLALKAERLRPDWLAVVGVTAYRAAFDDRKAQVGPQSRTFGDTRVWVLPNPSGLNAHWTAETMAEEFGRLREAAGS
;
A
#
# COMPACT_ATOMS: atom_id res chain seq x y z
N MET A 1 4.91 11.18 19.00
CA MET A 1 3.96 10.06 18.78
C MET A 1 3.67 9.47 20.14
N ALA A 2 2.41 9.15 20.44
CA ALA A 2 2.08 8.35 21.61
C ALA A 2 2.91 7.05 21.54
N ARG A 3 3.60 6.72 22.64
CA ARG A 3 4.42 5.51 22.70
C ARG A 3 3.50 4.37 23.11
N PHE A 4 3.00 3.63 22.13
CA PHE A 4 2.17 2.45 22.39
C PHE A 4 2.99 1.40 23.15
N THR A 5 2.38 0.79 24.17
CA THR A 5 2.94 -0.40 24.82
C THR A 5 2.75 -1.63 23.93
N PRO A 6 3.52 -2.71 24.13
CA PRO A 6 3.26 -3.97 23.43
C PRO A 6 1.83 -4.47 23.59
N GLU A 7 1.25 -4.35 24.79
CA GLU A 7 -0.12 -4.78 25.09
C GLU A 7 -1.16 -3.96 24.31
N GLU A 8 -0.95 -2.65 24.19
CA GLU A 8 -1.84 -1.79 23.39
C GLU A 8 -1.76 -2.10 21.89
N LEU A 9 -0.58 -2.47 21.39
CA LEU A 9 -0.41 -2.91 20.00
C LEU A 9 -1.09 -4.27 19.75
N GLU A 10 -0.95 -5.21 20.68
CA GLU A 10 -1.60 -6.52 20.59
C GLU A 10 -3.14 -6.39 20.67
N ALA A 11 -3.65 -5.51 21.53
CA ALA A 11 -5.08 -5.20 21.60
C ALA A 11 -5.65 -4.57 20.33
N ALA A 12 -4.81 -4.11 19.40
CA ALA A 12 -5.24 -3.55 18.13
C ALA A 12 -5.49 -4.61 17.04
N ARG A 13 -5.25 -5.91 17.29
CA ARG A 13 -5.44 -6.99 16.30
C ARG A 13 -6.86 -7.08 15.74
N ASP A 14 -7.85 -6.75 16.55
CA ASP A 14 -9.26 -6.81 16.14
C ASP A 14 -9.75 -5.51 15.49
N ARG A 15 -8.88 -4.51 15.31
CA ARG A 15 -9.25 -3.23 14.70
C ARG A 15 -9.11 -3.29 13.19
N VAL A 16 -10.14 -2.81 12.50
CA VAL A 16 -10.10 -2.59 11.04
C VAL A 16 -9.57 -1.20 10.76
N VAL A 17 -8.70 -1.07 9.76
CA VAL A 17 -8.23 0.22 9.26
C VAL A 17 -9.02 0.56 7.99
N PRO A 18 -9.85 1.62 8.00
CA PRO A 18 -10.60 2.01 6.82
C PRO A 18 -9.68 2.35 5.64
N ASP A 19 -10.14 2.05 4.44
CA ASP A 19 -9.48 2.50 3.23
C ASP A 19 -9.56 4.03 3.10
N VAL A 20 -8.56 4.61 2.45
CA VAL A 20 -8.58 6.00 2.00
C VAL A 20 -8.87 5.96 0.50
N VAL A 21 -10.14 6.14 0.14
CA VAL A 21 -10.60 6.00 -1.25
C VAL A 21 -11.64 7.06 -1.61
N ALA A 22 -11.65 7.42 -2.88
CA ALA A 22 -12.67 8.23 -3.55
C ALA A 22 -12.78 7.74 -5.00
N ASP A 23 -13.74 8.28 -5.76
CA ASP A 23 -13.80 8.07 -7.20
C ASP A 23 -12.74 8.94 -7.91
N GLY A 24 -12.31 8.54 -9.11
CA GLY A 24 -11.40 9.34 -9.94
C GLY A 24 -9.96 9.39 -9.43
N LEU A 25 -9.50 8.37 -8.71
CA LEU A 25 -8.11 8.27 -8.25
C LEU A 25 -7.17 8.03 -9.43
N ARG A 26 -6.06 8.78 -9.49
CA ARG A 26 -4.95 8.49 -10.40
C ARG A 26 -4.20 7.23 -9.96
N VAL A 27 -3.95 7.11 -8.65
CA VAL A 27 -3.25 5.95 -8.09
C VAL A 27 -3.93 5.49 -6.79
N LEU A 28 -4.32 4.22 -6.74
CA LEU A 28 -4.66 3.53 -5.51
C LEU A 28 -3.46 2.71 -5.05
N PHE A 29 -2.78 3.14 -3.99
CA PHE A 29 -1.72 2.35 -3.36
C PHE A 29 -2.32 1.23 -2.52
N CYS A 30 -1.74 0.04 -2.61
CA CYS A 30 -2.19 -1.12 -1.89
C CYS A 30 -1.05 -1.74 -1.08
N GLY A 31 -1.10 -1.61 0.24
CA GLY A 31 -0.21 -2.34 1.14
C GLY A 31 -0.56 -3.84 1.22
N ILE A 32 0.21 -4.57 2.03
CA ILE A 32 -0.03 -6.00 2.27
C ILE A 32 -1.23 -6.16 3.19
N ASN A 33 -1.06 -5.74 4.44
CA ASN A 33 -2.06 -5.72 5.49
C ASN A 33 -1.64 -4.71 6.58
N PRO A 34 -2.57 -4.29 7.44
CA PRO A 34 -2.25 -3.46 8.60
C PRO A 34 -1.21 -4.13 9.52
N GLY A 35 -0.09 -3.47 9.77
CA GLY A 35 0.73 -3.81 10.96
C GLY A 35 0.03 -3.34 12.24
N LEU A 36 0.40 -3.89 13.40
CA LEU A 36 -0.22 -3.51 14.68
C LEU A 36 -0.20 -1.99 14.97
N MET A 37 0.87 -1.28 14.61
CA MET A 37 0.90 0.20 14.74
C MET A 37 -0.13 0.88 13.83
N THR A 38 -0.34 0.37 12.62
CA THR A 38 -1.35 0.90 11.70
C THR A 38 -2.75 0.61 12.21
N ALA A 39 -2.99 -0.56 12.80
CA ALA A 39 -4.25 -0.89 13.44
C ALA A 39 -4.50 -0.04 14.71
N ALA A 40 -3.48 0.18 15.54
CA ALA A 40 -3.60 0.96 16.77
C ALA A 40 -3.88 2.45 16.50
N THR A 41 -3.28 2.99 15.44
CA THR A 41 -3.43 4.41 15.04
C THR A 41 -4.58 4.67 14.08
N GLY A 42 -5.05 3.65 13.36
CA GLY A 42 -5.98 3.82 12.24
C GLY A 42 -5.36 4.49 11.00
N HIS A 43 -4.03 4.55 10.94
CA HIS A 43 -3.30 5.26 9.89
C HIS A 43 -2.38 4.31 9.11
N HIS A 44 -2.51 4.34 7.79
CA HIS A 44 -1.73 3.49 6.89
C HIS A 44 -0.24 3.80 6.98
N PHE A 45 0.58 2.76 6.98
CA PHE A 45 2.04 2.85 7.05
C PHE A 45 2.59 3.67 8.24
N ALA A 46 1.91 3.63 9.40
CA ALA A 46 2.24 4.46 10.57
C ALA A 46 3.46 3.98 11.38
N ARG A 47 3.98 2.76 11.12
CA ARG A 47 5.12 2.22 11.87
C ARG A 47 6.37 3.10 11.67
N PRO A 48 7.06 3.52 12.75
CA PRO A 48 8.35 4.18 12.62
C PRO A 48 9.34 3.35 11.78
N GLY A 49 10.06 4.01 10.88
CA GLY A 49 10.96 3.35 9.93
C GLY A 49 10.28 2.75 8.69
N ASN A 50 8.94 2.79 8.58
CA ASN A 50 8.28 2.57 7.29
C ASN A 50 8.57 3.75 6.35
N ARG A 51 8.96 3.44 5.12
CA ARG A 51 9.44 4.42 4.14
C ARG A 51 8.38 4.93 3.19
N PHE A 52 7.13 4.47 3.26
CA PHE A 52 6.07 4.83 2.32
C PHE A 52 5.91 6.35 2.20
N TRP A 53 5.66 7.05 3.32
CA TRP A 53 5.44 8.50 3.32
C TRP A 53 6.67 9.31 2.84
N PRO A 54 7.90 9.03 3.33
CA PRO A 54 9.10 9.66 2.77
C PRO A 54 9.31 9.41 1.28
N VAL A 55 9.09 8.17 0.80
CA VAL A 55 9.28 7.79 -0.61
C VAL A 55 8.23 8.47 -1.48
N LEU A 56 6.96 8.49 -1.05
CA LEU A 56 5.86 9.14 -1.76
C LEU A 56 6.14 10.63 -1.98
N HIS A 57 6.64 11.32 -0.96
CA HIS A 57 7.04 12.71 -1.11
C HIS A 57 8.26 12.88 -2.02
N ARG A 58 9.32 12.09 -1.82
CA ARG A 58 10.55 12.17 -2.62
C ARG A 58 10.34 11.87 -4.10
N SER A 59 9.37 11.03 -4.43
CA SER A 59 9.00 10.73 -5.81
C SER A 59 8.09 11.79 -6.45
N GLY A 60 7.75 12.85 -5.72
CA GLY A 60 6.95 13.97 -6.21
C GLY A 60 5.44 13.74 -6.20
N PHE A 61 4.92 12.67 -5.59
CA PHE A 61 3.47 12.46 -5.50
C PHE A 61 2.78 13.47 -4.57
N THR A 62 3.49 13.95 -3.56
CA THR A 62 3.00 14.96 -2.62
C THR A 62 3.96 16.16 -2.54
N PRO A 63 3.44 17.40 -2.46
CA PRO A 63 4.28 18.61 -2.46
C PRO A 63 5.10 18.76 -1.17
N ARG A 64 4.71 18.07 -0.11
CA ARG A 64 5.40 18.02 1.19
C ARG A 64 5.36 16.60 1.74
N LEU A 65 6.18 16.34 2.76
CA LEU A 65 6.10 15.11 3.54
C LEU A 65 4.85 15.13 4.43
N LEU A 66 3.86 14.30 4.10
CA LEU A 66 2.68 14.08 4.93
C LEU A 66 2.99 13.11 6.07
N LYS A 67 2.35 13.34 7.22
CA LYS A 67 2.27 12.38 8.32
C LYS A 67 1.19 11.34 8.01
N PRO A 68 1.29 10.11 8.57
CA PRO A 68 0.23 9.10 8.44
C PRO A 68 -1.17 9.60 8.84
N SER A 69 -1.26 10.46 9.86
CA SER A 69 -2.53 11.06 10.30
C SER A 69 -3.16 12.00 9.28
N GLU A 70 -2.38 12.48 8.31
CA GLU A 70 -2.82 13.38 7.22
C GLU A 70 -3.26 12.58 5.98
N GLN A 71 -3.40 11.25 6.07
CA GLN A 71 -3.68 10.37 4.93
C GLN A 71 -4.91 10.76 4.09
N GLN A 72 -5.90 11.42 4.68
CA GLN A 72 -7.10 11.86 3.95
C GLN A 72 -6.77 12.97 2.93
N GLU A 73 -5.69 13.73 3.13
CA GLU A 73 -5.21 14.72 2.17
C GLU A 73 -4.79 14.08 0.84
N LEU A 74 -4.46 12.78 0.82
CA LEU A 74 -4.14 12.08 -0.43
C LEU A 74 -5.25 12.17 -1.48
N LEU A 75 -6.51 12.21 -1.04
CA LEU A 75 -7.65 12.28 -1.95
C LEU A 75 -7.64 13.58 -2.77
N SER A 76 -7.17 14.71 -2.21
CA SER A 76 -7.06 15.97 -2.97
C SER A 76 -5.97 15.92 -4.04
N TYR A 77 -5.03 14.99 -3.92
CA TYR A 77 -4.02 14.69 -4.92
C TYR A 77 -4.45 13.59 -5.91
N GLY A 78 -5.67 13.05 -5.79
CA GLY A 78 -6.13 11.90 -6.56
C GLY A 78 -5.41 10.61 -6.20
N LEU A 79 -4.95 10.48 -4.95
CA LEU A 79 -4.24 9.31 -4.44
C LEU A 79 -5.08 8.62 -3.36
N GLY A 80 -5.07 7.29 -3.32
CA GLY A 80 -5.76 6.50 -2.30
C GLY A 80 -4.86 5.44 -1.68
N ILE A 81 -5.30 4.86 -0.55
CA ILE A 81 -4.61 3.75 0.11
C ILE A 81 -5.61 2.66 0.53
N THR A 82 -5.26 1.42 0.26
CA THR A 82 -5.92 0.20 0.74
C THR A 82 -4.89 -0.88 1.10
N ASN A 83 -5.34 -2.08 1.45
CA ASN A 83 -4.50 -3.27 1.64
C ASN A 83 -5.09 -4.49 0.93
N VAL A 84 -4.23 -5.46 0.58
CA VAL A 84 -4.67 -6.76 0.04
C VAL A 84 -5.51 -7.49 1.08
N VAL A 85 -5.01 -7.59 2.32
CA VAL A 85 -5.69 -8.28 3.42
C VAL A 85 -6.08 -7.27 4.50
N ALA A 86 -7.33 -7.32 4.95
CA ALA A 86 -7.86 -6.39 5.95
C ALA A 86 -7.36 -6.69 7.38
N ARG A 87 -7.08 -7.96 7.68
CA ARG A 87 -6.71 -8.43 9.02
C ARG A 87 -5.33 -7.88 9.45
N PRO A 88 -5.23 -7.22 10.61
CA PRO A 88 -3.94 -6.83 11.16
C PRO A 88 -3.10 -8.03 11.61
N THR A 89 -1.78 -7.93 11.42
CA THR A 89 -0.81 -8.89 11.97
C THR A 89 0.44 -8.19 12.49
N ALA A 90 1.18 -8.85 13.38
CA ALA A 90 2.50 -8.36 13.79
C ALA A 90 3.53 -8.58 12.68
N ARG A 91 3.40 -9.70 11.96
CA ARG A 91 4.27 -10.10 10.86
C ARG A 91 3.44 -10.53 9.64
N ALA A 92 3.94 -10.20 8.45
CA ALA A 92 3.25 -10.54 7.20
C ALA A 92 3.19 -12.05 6.92
N ASP A 93 4.03 -12.86 7.58
CA ASP A 93 4.05 -14.33 7.45
C ASP A 93 2.97 -15.03 8.31
N GLU A 94 2.21 -14.29 9.11
CA GLU A 94 1.00 -14.77 9.79
C GLU A 94 -0.22 -14.84 8.85
N LEU A 95 -0.09 -14.35 7.62
CA LEU A 95 -1.15 -14.41 6.61
C LEU A 95 -1.06 -15.71 5.83
N SER A 96 -2.19 -16.41 5.74
CA SER A 96 -2.31 -17.63 4.95
C SER A 96 -2.38 -17.31 3.45
N ALA A 97 -2.02 -18.30 2.61
CA ALA A 97 -2.15 -18.18 1.17
C ALA A 97 -3.61 -17.99 0.72
N GLU A 98 -4.58 -18.47 1.50
CA GLU A 98 -6.01 -18.27 1.24
C GLU A 98 -6.43 -16.83 1.47
N GLU A 99 -5.96 -16.20 2.56
CA GLU A 99 -6.22 -14.79 2.82
C GLU A 99 -5.64 -13.89 1.73
N TYR A 100 -4.46 -14.21 1.21
CA TYR A 100 -3.91 -13.50 0.06
C TYR A 100 -4.78 -13.64 -1.18
N ARG A 101 -5.21 -14.87 -1.52
CA ARG A 101 -6.06 -15.13 -2.69
C ARG A 101 -7.40 -14.42 -2.59
N GLU A 102 -8.06 -14.49 -1.43
CA GLU A 102 -9.32 -13.79 -1.21
C GLU A 102 -9.13 -12.26 -1.21
N GLY A 103 -8.07 -11.77 -0.57
CA GLY A 103 -7.68 -10.37 -0.61
C GLY A 103 -7.43 -9.85 -2.02
N GLY A 104 -6.76 -10.63 -2.87
CA GLY A 104 -6.56 -10.34 -4.29
C GLY A 104 -7.88 -10.25 -5.05
N ARG A 105 -8.81 -11.18 -4.81
CA ARG A 105 -10.16 -11.15 -5.41
C ARG A 105 -10.93 -9.88 -5.00
N LEU A 106 -10.92 -9.53 -3.72
CA LEU A 106 -11.58 -8.33 -3.20
C LEU A 106 -10.93 -7.05 -3.72
N LEU A 107 -9.61 -7.03 -3.86
CA LEU A 107 -8.86 -5.90 -4.41
C LEU A 107 -9.18 -5.69 -5.90
N ALA A 108 -9.33 -6.77 -6.68
CA ALA A 108 -9.77 -6.70 -8.07
C ALA A 108 -11.15 -6.05 -8.20
N LEU A 109 -12.14 -6.52 -7.41
CA LEU A 109 -13.48 -5.93 -7.38
C LEU A 109 -13.45 -4.45 -6.96
N LYS A 110 -12.58 -4.11 -6.01
CA LYS A 110 -12.40 -2.72 -5.57
C LYS A 110 -11.82 -1.84 -6.69
N ALA A 111 -10.83 -2.34 -7.42
CA ALA A 111 -10.25 -1.66 -8.57
C ALA A 111 -11.29 -1.46 -9.69
N GLU A 112 -12.08 -2.48 -10.02
CA GLU A 112 -13.14 -2.37 -11.02
C GLU A 112 -14.23 -1.37 -10.63
N ARG A 113 -14.56 -1.28 -9.34
CA ARG A 113 -15.55 -0.32 -8.81
C ARG A 113 -15.03 1.11 -8.80
N LEU A 114 -13.84 1.34 -8.21
CA LEU A 114 -13.27 2.67 -8.03
C LEU A 114 -12.61 3.22 -9.30
N ARG A 115 -12.25 2.32 -10.22
CA ARG A 115 -11.57 2.58 -11.49
C ARG A 115 -10.41 3.58 -11.37
N PRO A 116 -9.42 3.35 -10.47
CA PRO A 116 -8.24 4.20 -10.48
C PRO A 116 -7.46 4.00 -11.79
N ASP A 117 -6.72 5.00 -12.26
CA ASP A 117 -5.89 4.82 -13.47
C ASP A 117 -4.82 3.74 -13.25
N TRP A 118 -4.30 3.69 -12.02
CA TRP A 118 -3.32 2.71 -11.55
C TRP A 118 -3.69 2.12 -10.18
N LEU A 119 -3.60 0.80 -10.07
CA LEU A 119 -3.47 0.08 -8.81
C LEU A 119 -1.99 -0.23 -8.57
N ALA A 120 -1.42 0.30 -7.49
CA ALA A 120 -0.02 0.12 -7.14
C ALA A 120 0.15 -0.78 -5.92
N VAL A 121 0.50 -2.05 -6.12
CA VAL A 121 0.69 -3.01 -5.02
C VAL A 121 2.10 -2.91 -4.46
N VAL A 122 2.20 -2.53 -3.20
CA VAL A 122 3.45 -2.21 -2.53
C VAL A 122 4.03 -3.45 -1.85
N GLY A 123 4.80 -4.21 -2.64
CA GLY A 123 5.47 -5.44 -2.23
C GLY A 123 5.22 -6.58 -3.22
N VAL A 124 6.25 -6.95 -3.99
CA VAL A 124 6.16 -7.99 -5.02
C VAL A 124 5.64 -9.32 -4.48
N THR A 125 6.11 -9.80 -3.33
CA THR A 125 5.66 -11.08 -2.77
C THR A 125 4.17 -11.12 -2.47
N ALA A 126 3.59 -10.02 -1.97
CA ALA A 126 2.17 -9.92 -1.72
C ALA A 126 1.37 -9.91 -3.02
N TYR A 127 1.86 -9.19 -4.05
CA TYR A 127 1.27 -9.24 -5.39
C TYR A 127 1.24 -10.66 -5.96
N ARG A 128 2.39 -11.36 -5.91
CA ARG A 128 2.51 -12.74 -6.40
C ARG A 128 1.54 -13.68 -5.68
N ALA A 129 1.42 -13.56 -4.36
CA ALA A 129 0.51 -14.37 -3.56
C ALA A 129 -0.98 -14.05 -3.83
N ALA A 130 -1.31 -12.77 -3.99
CA ALA A 130 -2.68 -12.32 -4.20
C ALA A 130 -3.25 -12.69 -5.58
N PHE A 131 -2.40 -12.70 -6.61
CA PHE A 131 -2.82 -12.86 -8.00
C PHE A 131 -2.25 -14.10 -8.71
N ASP A 132 -1.62 -15.00 -7.96
CA ASP A 132 -0.93 -16.21 -8.43
C ASP A 132 0.02 -15.95 -9.62
N ASP A 133 0.72 -14.81 -9.59
CA ASP A 133 1.71 -14.45 -10.61
C ASP A 133 3.11 -14.64 -10.05
N ARG A 134 3.65 -15.86 -10.16
CA ARG A 134 4.97 -16.19 -9.60
C ARG A 134 6.14 -15.45 -10.26
N LYS A 135 5.94 -14.88 -11.46
CA LYS A 135 6.99 -14.26 -12.27
C LYS A 135 6.97 -12.74 -12.21
N ALA A 136 5.93 -12.13 -11.62
CA ALA A 136 5.82 -10.68 -11.48
C ALA A 136 7.08 -10.05 -10.90
N GLN A 137 7.50 -8.92 -11.48
CA GLN A 137 8.64 -8.13 -11.03
C GLN A 137 8.18 -6.73 -10.64
N VAL A 138 9.03 -5.96 -9.97
CA VAL A 138 8.78 -4.52 -9.74
C VAL A 138 8.66 -3.82 -11.09
N GLY A 139 7.66 -2.93 -11.22
CA GLY A 139 7.34 -2.25 -12.48
C GLY A 139 5.87 -2.39 -12.91
N PRO A 140 5.54 -1.92 -14.12
CA PRO A 140 4.22 -2.11 -14.72
C PRO A 140 3.97 -3.58 -15.03
N GLN A 141 2.74 -4.05 -14.83
CA GLN A 141 2.33 -5.41 -15.13
C GLN A 141 1.40 -5.43 -16.36
N SER A 142 1.32 -6.58 -17.03
CA SER A 142 0.36 -6.80 -18.12
C SER A 142 -1.07 -6.99 -17.63
N ARG A 143 -1.26 -7.38 -16.36
CA ARG A 143 -2.57 -7.54 -15.74
C ARG A 143 -3.26 -6.17 -15.60
N THR A 144 -4.54 -6.13 -15.91
CA THR A 144 -5.45 -5.01 -15.65
C THR A 144 -6.71 -5.48 -14.92
N PHE A 145 -7.44 -4.54 -14.34
CA PHE A 145 -8.78 -4.73 -13.75
C PHE A 145 -9.73 -3.73 -14.40
N GLY A 146 -10.45 -4.15 -15.44
CA GLY A 146 -11.06 -3.22 -16.39
C GLY A 146 -9.98 -2.31 -17.00
N ASP A 147 -10.20 -1.00 -16.92
CA ASP A 147 -9.26 0.02 -17.40
C ASP A 147 -8.13 0.32 -16.41
N THR A 148 -8.22 -0.19 -15.17
CA THR A 148 -7.18 0.01 -14.15
C THR A 148 -5.94 -0.80 -14.48
N ARG A 149 -4.82 -0.09 -14.70
CA ARG A 149 -3.51 -0.71 -14.91
C ARG A 149 -2.86 -1.06 -13.57
N VAL A 150 -1.92 -2.01 -13.58
CA VAL A 150 -1.29 -2.50 -12.36
C VAL A 150 0.20 -2.18 -12.36
N TRP A 151 0.70 -1.68 -11.22
CA TRP A 151 2.12 -1.48 -10.96
C TRP A 151 2.51 -2.19 -9.68
N VAL A 152 3.65 -2.88 -9.69
CA VAL A 152 4.23 -3.52 -8.49
C VAL A 152 5.36 -2.65 -7.99
N LEU A 153 5.27 -2.21 -6.75
CA LEU A 153 6.27 -1.37 -6.09
C LEU A 153 7.08 -2.17 -5.06
N PRO A 154 8.29 -1.74 -4.71
CA PRO A 154 9.07 -2.35 -3.63
C PRO A 154 8.40 -2.15 -2.26
N ASN A 155 8.54 -3.13 -1.36
CA ASN A 155 7.98 -3.06 -0.01
C ASN A 155 8.71 -1.99 0.84
N PRO A 156 8.02 -0.99 1.42
CA PRO A 156 8.61 0.16 2.09
C PRO A 156 9.04 -0.13 3.54
N SER A 157 8.78 -1.35 4.04
CA SER A 157 9.25 -1.79 5.36
C SER A 157 10.76 -1.55 5.49
N GLY A 158 11.19 -0.98 6.62
CA GLY A 158 12.61 -0.77 6.92
C GLY A 158 13.44 -2.06 6.96
N LEU A 159 12.79 -3.23 7.02
CA LEU A 159 13.45 -4.55 6.97
C LEU A 159 13.88 -4.96 5.55
N ASN A 160 13.38 -4.28 4.51
CA ASN A 160 13.75 -4.56 3.13
C ASN A 160 15.09 -3.91 2.78
N ALA A 161 16.19 -4.66 2.91
CA ALA A 161 17.56 -4.19 2.68
C ALA A 161 17.93 -4.04 1.19
N HIS A 162 17.20 -4.70 0.28
CA HIS A 162 17.51 -4.66 -1.16
C HIS A 162 17.15 -3.35 -1.85
N TRP A 163 16.31 -2.54 -1.21
CA TRP A 163 15.83 -1.27 -1.75
C TRP A 163 16.22 -0.16 -0.80
N THR A 164 16.85 0.89 -1.31
CA THR A 164 17.10 2.13 -0.57
C THR A 164 15.89 3.06 -0.68
N ALA A 165 15.75 4.05 0.19
CA ALA A 165 14.66 5.03 0.06
C ALA A 165 14.76 5.83 -1.26
N GLU A 166 15.96 5.96 -1.82
CA GLU A 166 16.23 6.63 -3.10
C GLU A 166 15.73 5.79 -4.27
N THR A 167 16.19 4.54 -4.39
CA THR A 167 15.75 3.62 -5.46
C THR A 167 14.25 3.33 -5.41
N MET A 168 13.64 3.31 -4.21
CA MET A 168 12.18 3.28 -4.11
C MET A 168 11.53 4.54 -4.69
N ALA A 169 12.08 5.73 -4.40
CA ALA A 169 11.54 6.98 -4.89
C ALA A 169 11.66 7.10 -6.42
N GLU A 170 12.73 6.56 -7.02
CA GLU A 170 12.88 6.45 -8.48
C GLU A 170 11.74 5.64 -9.09
N GLU A 171 11.45 4.45 -8.54
CA GLU A 171 10.39 3.59 -9.07
C GLU A 171 8.98 4.16 -8.84
N PHE A 172 8.74 4.79 -7.69
CA PHE A 172 7.52 5.56 -7.47
C PHE A 172 7.42 6.75 -8.44
N GLY A 173 8.54 7.39 -8.78
CA GLY A 173 8.60 8.48 -9.76
C GLY A 173 8.21 8.01 -11.16
N ARG A 174 8.68 6.84 -11.59
CA ARG A 174 8.26 6.22 -12.86
C ARG A 174 6.76 5.95 -12.90
N LEU A 175 6.17 5.48 -11.80
CA LEU A 175 4.72 5.32 -11.70
C LEU A 175 4.01 6.69 -11.78
N ARG A 176 4.53 7.73 -11.11
CA ARG A 176 3.96 9.08 -11.16
C ARG A 176 3.92 9.61 -12.60
N GLU A 177 5.04 9.52 -13.32
CA GLU A 177 5.13 9.92 -14.72
C GLU A 177 4.12 9.16 -15.60
N ALA A 178 4.00 7.84 -15.40
CA ALA A 178 3.04 7.01 -16.11
C ALA A 178 1.57 7.30 -15.74
N ALA A 179 1.32 7.89 -14.57
CA ALA A 179 0.02 8.41 -14.15
C ALA A 179 -0.26 9.83 -14.66
N GLY A 180 0.63 10.40 -15.49
CA GLY A 180 0.41 11.67 -16.19
C GLY A 180 0.49 12.89 -15.28
N SER A 181 1.43 12.95 -14.35
CA SER A 181 1.53 14.04 -13.36
C SER A 181 2.93 14.39 -12.90
#